data_AF-A0A952QG42-F1
#
_entry.id   AF-A0A952QG42-F1
#
_cell.length_a   1.000
_cell.length_b   1.000
_cell.length_c   1.000
_cell.angle_alpha   90.00
_cell.angle_beta   90.00
_cell.angle_gamma   90.00
#
_symmetry.space_group_name_H-M   'P 1'
#
loop_
_entity.id
_entity.type
_entity.pdbx_description
1 polymer ?
#
loop_
_entity_poly.entity_id
_entity_poly.type
_entity_poly.pdbx_seq_one_letter_code
_entity_poly.pdbx_strand_id
1 'polypeptide(L)'
;MSETPDQTQIGTPDESPTWRPKAPLAWFFGCAALLFILRAVLAYVALPPAAAAVASVFTTGIFIVVPFAGLFCGAAFAWRPPQAWVLTLAGIILHGGSLAALQSLKPPPATALVLGNFMQVGMLGWTLGLGALVSILIKERNMLLPIAIFLAGMDALLILTPFTPQAQIAMNNPQVVGNLGLKVPAVKSSGAEQLPLAVNDILFVGPADLFISAMFFAAMFRYGLRARQTATWLIPVLVGYLFLVLLTHMPLPALVPIGLTALIVNWKEFRLSKDEKAATGLVLAIALAMAAYGAYAKATYKPPKPPAGSLPSPDGQAPGEPGQNTGPTLPGQHR
;
A
#
# COMPACT_ATOMS: atom_id res chain seq x y z
N MET A 1 -33.34 -10.10 -52.75
CA MET A 1 -33.88 -9.63 -51.46
C MET A 1 -33.10 -10.35 -50.38
N SER A 2 -32.07 -9.68 -49.84
CA SER A 2 -31.21 -10.20 -48.79
C SER A 2 -31.84 -9.87 -47.44
N GLU A 3 -32.28 -10.90 -46.72
CA GLU A 3 -32.77 -10.77 -45.35
C GLU A 3 -31.65 -10.27 -44.44
N THR A 4 -31.75 -9.03 -44.00
CA THR A 4 -31.00 -8.48 -42.88
C THR A 4 -31.37 -9.27 -41.62
N PRO A 5 -30.43 -10.00 -40.99
CA PRO A 5 -30.73 -10.70 -39.75
C PRO A 5 -31.04 -9.68 -38.66
N ASP A 6 -32.26 -9.81 -38.14
CA ASP A 6 -32.82 -9.04 -37.04
C ASP A 6 -31.96 -9.22 -35.77
N GLN A 7 -31.12 -8.23 -35.46
CA GLN A 7 -30.25 -8.19 -34.27
C GLN A 7 -30.99 -7.72 -33.01
N THR A 8 -32.32 -7.75 -33.00
CA THR A 8 -33.11 -7.13 -31.93
C THR A 8 -33.65 -8.17 -30.96
N GLN A 9 -32.77 -8.82 -30.20
CA GLN A 9 -33.10 -9.36 -28.87
C GLN A 9 -31.83 -9.64 -28.06
N ILE A 10 -31.15 -8.55 -27.71
CA ILE A 10 -30.15 -8.55 -26.64
C ILE A 10 -30.92 -8.77 -25.34
N GLY A 11 -30.80 -9.97 -24.77
CA GLY A 11 -31.56 -10.43 -23.61
C GLY A 11 -31.55 -9.41 -22.48
N THR A 12 -32.72 -9.17 -21.89
CA THR A 12 -32.88 -8.39 -20.66
C THR A 12 -32.09 -9.07 -19.55
N PRO A 13 -30.89 -8.58 -19.20
CA PRO A 13 -30.15 -9.20 -18.14
C PRO A 13 -30.88 -8.80 -16.87
N ASP A 14 -31.16 -9.79 -16.04
CA ASP A 14 -31.30 -9.66 -14.61
C ASP A 14 -29.98 -9.06 -14.08
N GLU A 15 -29.74 -7.77 -14.39
CA GLU A 15 -28.59 -7.00 -13.95
C GLU A 15 -28.79 -6.81 -12.46
N SER A 16 -28.35 -7.81 -11.68
CA SER A 16 -28.32 -7.73 -10.24
C SER A 16 -27.72 -6.38 -9.89
N PRO A 17 -28.48 -5.47 -9.24
CA PRO A 17 -28.10 -4.08 -9.13
C PRO A 17 -26.71 -4.02 -8.50
N THR A 18 -25.73 -3.55 -9.28
CA THR A 18 -24.36 -3.42 -8.79
C THR A 18 -24.42 -2.48 -7.59
N TRP A 19 -24.18 -3.04 -6.40
CA TRP A 19 -24.31 -2.30 -5.16
C TRP A 19 -23.46 -1.03 -5.25
N ARG A 20 -24.07 0.13 -5.01
CA ARG A 20 -23.37 1.42 -4.91
C ARG A 20 -23.77 2.09 -3.60
N PRO A 21 -22.81 2.64 -2.83
CA PRO A 21 -23.15 3.45 -1.67
C PRO A 21 -23.89 4.71 -2.12
N LYS A 22 -24.90 5.14 -1.36
CA LYS A 22 -25.69 6.36 -1.67
C LYS A 22 -24.83 7.63 -1.72
N ALA A 23 -23.76 7.68 -0.91
CA ALA A 23 -22.83 8.80 -0.83
C ALA A 23 -21.37 8.32 -0.87
N PRO A 24 -20.86 7.90 -2.05
CA PRO A 24 -19.54 7.28 -2.20
C PRO A 24 -18.39 8.11 -1.61
N LEU A 25 -18.38 9.42 -1.92
CA LEU A 25 -17.35 10.35 -1.45
C LEU A 25 -17.44 10.61 0.06
N ALA A 26 -18.65 10.66 0.63
CA ALA A 26 -18.81 10.81 2.07
C ALA A 26 -18.22 9.62 2.83
N TRP A 27 -18.40 8.40 2.31
CA TRP A 27 -17.75 7.20 2.87
C TRP A 27 -16.22 7.25 2.73
N PHE A 28 -15.70 7.66 1.57
CA PHE A 28 -14.26 7.83 1.37
C PHE A 28 -13.66 8.81 2.39
N PHE A 29 -14.23 10.02 2.50
CA PHE A 29 -13.75 11.03 3.46
C PHE A 29 -14.01 10.61 4.91
N GLY A 30 -15.07 9.84 5.17
CA GLY A 30 -15.33 9.23 6.48
C GLY A 30 -14.23 8.24 6.88
N CYS A 31 -13.79 7.37 5.97
CA CYS A 31 -12.65 6.47 6.19
C CYS A 31 -11.35 7.24 6.41
N ALA A 32 -11.09 8.29 5.61
CA ALA A 32 -9.92 9.14 5.78
C ALA A 32 -9.92 9.88 7.13
N ALA A 33 -11.08 10.41 7.54
CA ALA A 33 -11.26 11.06 8.84
C ALA A 33 -11.10 10.09 10.01
N LEU A 34 -11.62 8.86 9.89
CA LEU A 34 -11.42 7.80 10.87
C LEU A 34 -9.93 7.50 11.07
N LEU A 35 -9.17 7.33 9.99
CA LEU A 35 -7.72 7.09 10.06
C LEU A 35 -6.98 8.29 10.67
N PHE A 36 -7.37 9.51 10.30
CA PHE A 36 -6.83 10.74 10.87
C PHE A 36 -7.01 10.76 12.40
N ILE A 37 -8.23 10.54 12.87
CA ILE A 37 -8.59 10.56 14.30
C ILE A 37 -7.87 9.44 15.03
N LEU A 38 -7.92 8.21 14.50
CA LEU A 38 -7.29 7.05 15.14
C LEU A 38 -5.78 7.26 15.28
N ARG A 39 -5.12 7.80 14.25
CA ARG A 39 -3.69 8.13 14.31
C ARG A 39 -3.38 9.22 15.34
N ALA A 40 -4.24 10.23 15.44
CA ALA A 40 -4.09 11.27 16.45
C ALA A 40 -4.24 10.69 17.86
N VAL A 41 -5.25 9.85 18.10
CA VAL A 41 -5.46 9.19 19.41
C VAL A 41 -4.29 8.29 19.78
N LEU A 42 -3.84 7.42 18.87
CA LEU A 42 -2.72 6.50 19.10
C LEU A 42 -1.40 7.21 19.41
N ALA A 43 -1.22 8.46 18.96
CA ALA A 43 -0.04 9.25 19.30
C ALA A 43 0.05 9.61 20.80
N TYR A 44 -1.07 9.62 21.52
CA TYR A 44 -1.15 10.02 22.93
C TYR A 44 -1.48 8.87 23.88
N VAL A 45 -1.87 7.69 23.36
CA VAL A 45 -2.21 6.52 24.17
C VAL A 45 -0.97 5.64 24.35
N ALA A 46 -0.60 5.39 25.61
CA ALA A 46 0.38 4.38 25.98
C ALA A 46 -0.34 3.21 26.66
N LEU A 47 -0.01 1.98 26.25
CA LEU A 47 -0.62 0.76 26.78
C LEU A 47 0.40 -0.10 27.55
N PRO A 48 -0.03 -0.94 28.49
CA PRO A 48 0.81 -2.01 29.04
C PRO A 48 1.33 -2.93 27.92
N PRO A 49 2.51 -3.56 28.06
CA PRO A 49 3.15 -4.31 26.97
C PRO A 49 2.24 -5.35 26.28
N ALA A 50 1.52 -6.16 27.06
CA ALA A 50 0.60 -7.16 26.51
C ALA A 50 -0.54 -6.54 25.70
N ALA A 51 -1.13 -5.44 26.19
CA ALA A 51 -2.18 -4.72 25.49
C ALA A 51 -1.64 -3.98 24.25
N ALA A 52 -0.41 -3.47 24.31
CA ALA A 52 0.25 -2.81 23.17
C ALA A 52 0.51 -3.79 22.02
N ALA A 53 0.90 -5.03 22.31
CA ALA A 53 1.07 -6.07 21.29
C ALA A 53 -0.25 -6.39 20.57
N VAL A 54 -1.33 -6.62 21.33
CA VAL A 54 -2.66 -6.88 20.78
C VAL A 54 -3.16 -5.69 19.97
N ALA A 55 -3.06 -4.48 20.53
CA ALA A 55 -3.46 -3.25 19.85
C ALA A 55 -2.64 -2.98 18.57
N SER A 56 -1.36 -3.37 18.53
CA SER A 56 -0.51 -3.24 17.33
C SER A 56 -1.04 -4.09 16.18
N VAL A 57 -1.43 -5.35 16.44
CA VAL A 57 -2.04 -6.23 15.43
C VAL A 57 -3.36 -5.65 14.91
N PHE A 58 -4.25 -5.21 15.82
CA PHE A 58 -5.53 -4.62 15.41
C PHE A 58 -5.36 -3.30 14.65
N THR A 59 -4.50 -2.41 15.14
CA THR A 59 -4.18 -1.14 14.48
C THR A 59 -3.65 -1.41 13.08
N THR A 60 -2.73 -2.36 12.95
CA THR A 60 -2.18 -2.77 11.66
C THR A 60 -3.28 -3.23 10.69
N GLY A 61 -4.18 -4.11 11.14
CA GLY A 61 -5.33 -4.53 10.35
C GLY A 61 -6.23 -3.36 9.92
N ILE A 62 -6.54 -2.45 10.84
CA ILE A 62 -7.37 -1.27 10.56
C ILE A 62 -6.69 -0.34 9.54
N PHE A 63 -5.41 -0.03 9.72
CA PHE A 63 -4.65 0.85 8.82
C PHE A 63 -4.36 0.23 7.45
N ILE A 64 -4.57 -1.08 7.27
CA ILE A 64 -4.59 -1.72 5.95
C ILE A 64 -6.01 -1.74 5.38
N VAL A 65 -6.99 -2.22 6.14
CA VAL A 65 -8.35 -2.44 5.61
C VAL A 65 -9.08 -1.14 5.32
N VAL A 66 -8.98 -0.14 6.20
CA VAL A 66 -9.74 1.11 6.08
C VAL A 66 -9.34 1.95 4.86
N PRO A 67 -8.04 2.12 4.51
CA PRO A 67 -7.67 2.76 3.24
C PRO A 67 -8.31 2.08 2.03
N PHE A 68 -8.23 0.76 1.93
CA PHE A 68 -8.80 0.00 0.81
C PHE A 68 -10.33 0.11 0.78
N ALA A 69 -11.00 0.06 1.93
CA ALA A 69 -12.44 0.30 2.03
C ALA A 69 -12.81 1.72 1.60
N GLY A 70 -12.02 2.72 2.00
CA GLY A 70 -12.17 4.10 1.56
C GLY A 70 -12.04 4.22 0.04
N LEU A 71 -10.96 3.69 -0.54
CA LEU A 71 -10.73 3.68 -1.98
C LEU A 71 -11.85 2.96 -2.74
N PHE A 72 -12.31 1.81 -2.25
CA PHE A 72 -13.44 1.07 -2.83
C PHE A 72 -14.72 1.91 -2.83
N CYS A 73 -15.07 2.53 -1.70
CA CYS A 73 -16.23 3.41 -1.60
C CYS A 73 -16.09 4.63 -2.52
N GLY A 74 -14.94 5.29 -2.53
CA GLY A 74 -14.69 6.45 -3.38
C GLY A 74 -14.69 6.12 -4.87
N ALA A 75 -14.19 4.94 -5.24
CA ALA A 75 -14.19 4.44 -6.62
C ALA A 75 -15.59 4.15 -7.17
N ALA A 76 -16.59 3.96 -6.31
CA ALA A 76 -17.99 3.80 -6.72
C ALA A 76 -18.63 5.11 -7.22
N PHE A 77 -17.96 6.26 -7.03
CA PHE A 77 -18.40 7.54 -7.55
C PHE A 77 -18.37 7.56 -9.09
N ALA A 78 -19.34 8.23 -9.71
CA ALA A 78 -19.42 8.36 -11.16
C ALA A 78 -18.44 9.43 -11.67
N TRP A 79 -17.16 9.09 -11.64
CA TRP A 79 -16.05 9.99 -11.95
C TRP A 79 -16.14 10.59 -13.37
N ARG A 80 -16.10 11.91 -13.44
CA ARG A 80 -15.79 12.66 -14.66
C ARG A 80 -14.32 13.13 -14.63
N PRO A 81 -13.65 13.30 -15.78
CA PRO A 81 -12.24 13.72 -15.80
C PRO A 81 -11.94 14.99 -14.99
N PRO A 82 -12.75 16.07 -15.04
CA PRO A 82 -12.47 17.26 -14.23
C PRO A 82 -12.51 16.99 -12.72
N GLN A 83 -13.46 16.17 -12.25
CA GLN A 83 -13.59 15.83 -10.83
C GLN A 83 -12.39 15.00 -10.34
N ALA A 84 -11.96 14.04 -11.16
CA ALA A 84 -10.81 13.19 -10.83
C ALA A 84 -9.49 13.99 -10.85
N TRP A 85 -9.35 14.96 -11.77
CA TRP A 85 -8.24 15.92 -11.75
C TRP A 85 -8.24 16.81 -10.52
N VAL A 86 -9.40 17.37 -10.14
CA VAL A 86 -9.52 18.19 -8.92
C VAL A 86 -9.08 17.40 -7.69
N LEU A 87 -9.56 16.16 -7.53
CA LEU A 87 -9.14 15.32 -6.40
C LEU A 87 -7.64 14.99 -6.46
N THR A 88 -7.11 14.69 -7.64
CA THR A 88 -5.68 14.42 -7.86
C THR A 88 -4.82 15.60 -7.43
N LEU A 89 -5.11 16.79 -7.96
CA LEU A 89 -4.33 18.00 -7.67
C LEU A 89 -4.47 18.42 -6.21
N ALA A 90 -5.68 18.40 -5.65
CA ALA A 90 -5.90 18.68 -4.23
C ALA A 90 -5.12 17.70 -3.33
N GLY A 91 -5.13 16.41 -3.67
CA GLY A 91 -4.37 15.39 -2.95
C GLY A 91 -2.85 15.58 -3.06
N ILE A 92 -2.32 15.93 -4.24
CA ILE A 92 -0.89 16.23 -4.45
C ILE A 92 -0.47 17.45 -3.63
N ILE A 93 -1.25 18.54 -3.68
CA ILE A 93 -0.97 19.76 -2.93
C ILE A 93 -0.99 19.46 -1.42
N LEU A 94 -1.98 18.70 -0.94
CA LEU A 94 -2.08 18.35 0.46
C LEU A 94 -0.93 17.42 0.91
N HIS A 95 -0.59 16.42 0.10
CA HIS A 95 0.51 15.48 0.38
C HIS A 95 1.86 16.20 0.34
N GLY A 96 2.23 16.76 -0.81
CA GLY A 96 3.51 17.42 -1.05
C GLY A 96 3.68 18.68 -0.20
N GLY A 97 2.62 19.47 -0.04
CA GLY A 97 2.63 20.67 0.82
C GLY A 97 2.84 20.33 2.29
N SER A 98 2.19 19.28 2.80
CA SER A 98 2.41 18.83 4.19
C SER A 98 3.83 18.29 4.39
N LEU A 99 4.36 17.54 3.42
CA LEU A 99 5.73 17.03 3.45
C LEU A 99 6.76 18.17 3.42
N ALA A 100 6.59 19.13 2.53
CA ALA A 100 7.45 20.31 2.45
C ALA A 100 7.40 21.12 3.75
N ALA A 101 6.21 21.36 4.30
CA ALA A 101 6.06 22.04 5.58
C ALA A 101 6.76 21.31 6.74
N LEU A 102 6.66 19.98 6.81
CA LEU A 102 7.37 19.16 7.80
C LEU A 102 8.89 19.31 7.70
N GLN A 103 9.43 19.29 6.48
CA GLN A 103 10.87 19.38 6.23
C GLN A 103 11.42 20.79 6.45
N SER A 104 10.71 21.81 5.97
CA SER A 104 11.17 23.20 6.01
C SER A 104 10.97 23.86 7.38
N LEU A 105 9.83 23.63 8.04
CA LEU A 105 9.47 24.34 9.27
C LEU A 105 9.94 23.61 10.53
N LYS A 106 10.23 22.31 10.45
CA LYS A 106 10.56 21.44 11.61
C LYS A 106 9.64 21.71 12.82
N PRO A 107 8.31 21.62 12.62
CA PRO A 107 7.35 22.13 13.59
C PRO A 107 7.32 21.27 14.87
N PRO A 108 6.74 21.79 15.97
CA PRO A 108 6.59 21.03 17.21
C PRO A 108 5.84 19.70 17.01
N PRO A 109 6.01 18.69 17.89
CA PRO A 109 5.47 17.34 17.69
C PRO A 109 3.97 17.27 17.39
N ALA A 110 3.15 18.08 18.07
CA ALA A 110 1.71 18.12 17.84
C ALA A 110 1.35 18.62 16.44
N THR A 111 2.01 19.67 15.96
CA THR A 111 1.84 20.20 14.60
C THR A 111 2.38 19.24 13.56
N ALA A 112 3.51 18.58 13.84
CA ALA A 112 4.07 17.56 12.96
C ALA A 112 3.12 16.35 12.78
N LEU A 113 2.43 15.93 13.86
CA LEU A 113 1.40 14.90 13.80
C LEU A 113 0.23 15.29 12.89
N VAL A 114 -0.27 16.52 13.04
CA VAL A 114 -1.38 17.04 12.22
C VAL A 114 -0.98 17.12 10.74
N LEU A 115 0.18 17.69 10.42
CA LEU A 115 0.71 17.72 9.05
C LEU A 115 0.94 16.31 8.50
N GLY A 116 1.48 15.41 9.32
CA GLY A 116 1.69 14.01 8.96
C GLY A 116 0.39 13.27 8.66
N ASN A 117 -0.74 13.67 9.25
CA ASN A 117 -2.06 13.13 8.92
C ASN A 117 -2.64 13.74 7.64
N PHE A 118 -2.51 15.05 7.43
CA PHE A 118 -2.88 15.68 6.16
C PHE A 118 -2.09 15.08 4.99
N MET A 119 -0.81 14.78 5.20
CA MET A 119 0.03 14.07 4.24
C MET A 119 -0.61 12.74 3.79
N GLN A 120 -1.10 11.93 4.74
CA GLN A 120 -1.74 10.64 4.46
C GLN A 120 -3.11 10.78 3.79
N VAL A 121 -3.92 11.75 4.22
CA VAL A 121 -5.22 12.05 3.56
C VAL A 121 -4.99 12.52 2.12
N GLY A 122 -4.00 13.38 1.90
CA GLY A 122 -3.58 13.81 0.57
C GLY A 122 -3.18 12.62 -0.29
N MET A 123 -2.44 11.66 0.28
CA MET A 123 -2.05 10.43 -0.40
C MET A 123 -3.23 9.60 -0.90
N LEU A 124 -4.21 9.34 -0.02
CA LEU A 124 -5.44 8.64 -0.40
C LEU A 124 -6.23 9.42 -1.47
N GLY A 125 -6.27 10.74 -1.35
CA GLY A 125 -6.94 11.61 -2.31
C GLY A 125 -6.35 11.49 -3.72
N TRP A 126 -5.04 11.73 -3.87
CA TRP A 126 -4.43 11.73 -5.20
C TRP A 126 -4.36 10.34 -5.83
N THR A 127 -4.15 9.29 -5.03
CA THR A 127 -4.16 7.91 -5.54
C THR A 127 -5.54 7.50 -6.04
N LEU A 128 -6.62 7.89 -5.34
CA LEU A 128 -8.00 7.69 -5.82
C LEU A 128 -8.28 8.48 -7.09
N GLY A 129 -7.96 9.77 -7.12
CA GLY A 129 -8.19 10.63 -8.28
C GLY A 129 -7.44 10.14 -9.52
N LEU A 130 -6.16 9.79 -9.38
CA LEU A 130 -5.33 9.27 -10.46
C LEU A 130 -5.83 7.89 -10.91
N GLY A 131 -6.20 7.02 -9.98
CA GLY A 131 -6.79 5.72 -10.28
C GLY A 131 -8.07 5.86 -11.10
N ALA A 132 -8.94 6.80 -10.73
CA ALA A 132 -10.14 7.13 -11.49
C ALA A 132 -9.82 7.65 -12.90
N LEU A 133 -8.85 8.57 -13.04
CA LEU A 133 -8.42 9.08 -14.36
C LEU A 133 -7.94 7.95 -15.27
N VAL A 134 -7.05 7.09 -14.78
CA VAL A 134 -6.55 5.95 -15.57
C VAL A 134 -7.68 4.97 -15.88
N SER A 135 -8.59 4.74 -14.93
CA SER A 135 -9.75 3.88 -15.18
C SER A 135 -10.63 4.38 -16.33
N ILE A 136 -10.71 5.70 -16.58
CA ILE A 136 -11.46 6.28 -17.71
C ILE A 136 -10.77 6.01 -19.04
N LEU A 137 -9.42 5.91 -19.06
CA LEU A 137 -8.64 5.62 -20.27
C LEU A 137 -8.77 4.17 -20.73
N ILE A 138 -9.09 3.25 -19.82
CA ILE A 138 -9.38 1.85 -20.15
C ILE A 138 -10.67 1.85 -20.98
N LYS A 139 -10.63 1.35 -22.22
CA LYS A 139 -11.81 1.41 -23.11
C LYS A 139 -12.70 0.18 -22.95
N GLU A 140 -12.10 -0.98 -22.72
CA GLU A 140 -12.82 -2.25 -22.63
C GLU A 140 -12.51 -3.00 -21.34
N ARG A 141 -13.52 -3.71 -20.78
CA ARG A 141 -13.37 -4.49 -19.54
C ARG A 141 -12.32 -5.60 -19.67
N ASN A 142 -12.19 -6.19 -20.85
CA ASN A 142 -11.24 -7.27 -21.11
C ASN A 142 -9.79 -6.81 -20.99
N MET A 143 -9.50 -5.51 -21.18
CA MET A 143 -8.15 -4.95 -20.99
C MET A 143 -7.69 -5.00 -19.54
N LEU A 144 -8.60 -5.13 -18.57
CA LEU A 144 -8.23 -5.24 -17.15
C LEU A 144 -7.39 -6.49 -16.86
N LEU A 145 -7.62 -7.57 -17.60
CA LEU A 145 -6.89 -8.82 -17.42
C LEU A 145 -5.39 -8.70 -17.75
N PRO A 146 -4.97 -8.30 -18.97
CA PRO A 146 -3.56 -8.09 -19.27
C PRO A 146 -2.94 -6.98 -18.41
N ILE A 147 -3.67 -5.90 -18.09
CA ILE A 147 -3.18 -4.84 -17.20
C ILE A 147 -2.85 -5.42 -15.81
N ALA A 148 -3.74 -6.20 -15.20
CA ALA A 148 -3.50 -6.81 -13.90
C ALA A 148 -2.31 -7.76 -13.89
N ILE A 149 -2.17 -8.58 -14.93
CA ILE A 149 -1.06 -9.51 -15.09
C ILE A 149 0.26 -8.75 -15.22
N PHE A 150 0.30 -7.73 -16.08
CA PHE A 150 1.49 -6.90 -16.28
C PHE A 150 1.91 -6.18 -14.99
N LEU A 151 0.96 -5.55 -14.29
CA LEU A 151 1.24 -4.85 -13.04
C LEU A 151 1.76 -5.79 -11.96
N ALA A 152 1.21 -7.01 -11.86
CA ALA A 152 1.70 -8.03 -10.94
C ALA A 152 3.16 -8.45 -11.26
N GLY A 153 3.49 -8.63 -12.54
CA GLY A 153 4.87 -8.93 -12.97
C GLY A 153 5.84 -7.78 -12.71
N MET A 154 5.40 -6.54 -12.95
CA MET A 154 6.19 -5.33 -12.67
C MET A 154 6.44 -5.16 -11.17
N ASP A 155 5.42 -5.40 -10.33
CA ASP A 155 5.55 -5.33 -8.89
C ASP A 155 6.55 -6.36 -8.37
N ALA A 156 6.43 -7.62 -8.84
CA ALA A 156 7.38 -8.67 -8.52
C ALA A 156 8.81 -8.28 -8.94
N LEU A 157 8.99 -7.72 -10.14
CA LEU A 157 10.28 -7.22 -10.57
C LEU A 157 10.81 -6.12 -9.63
N LEU A 158 9.99 -5.12 -9.31
CA LEU A 158 10.42 -3.97 -8.49
C LEU A 158 10.79 -4.37 -7.06
N ILE A 159 10.00 -5.25 -6.45
CA ILE A 159 10.20 -5.72 -5.07
C ILE A 159 11.34 -6.72 -4.96
N LEU A 160 11.54 -7.58 -5.98
CA LEU A 160 12.61 -8.58 -5.94
C LEU A 160 13.95 -8.04 -6.42
N THR A 161 13.99 -6.95 -7.18
CA THR A 161 15.24 -6.40 -7.74
C THR A 161 15.89 -5.39 -6.79
N PRO A 162 17.10 -5.68 -6.24
CA PRO A 162 17.73 -4.87 -5.19
C PRO A 162 18.38 -3.57 -5.67
N PHE A 163 18.46 -3.36 -6.99
CA PHE A 163 19.10 -2.19 -7.61
C PHE A 163 18.10 -1.26 -8.30
N THR A 164 16.80 -1.41 -8.02
CA THR A 164 15.80 -0.45 -8.50
C THR A 164 16.01 0.92 -7.87
N PRO A 165 15.60 2.02 -8.52
CA PRO A 165 15.64 3.34 -7.91
C PRO A 165 14.96 3.38 -6.53
N GLN A 166 13.82 2.70 -6.38
CA GLN A 166 13.16 2.54 -5.08
C GLN A 166 14.04 1.81 -4.06
N ALA A 167 14.67 0.69 -4.41
CA ALA A 167 15.55 -0.04 -3.50
C ALA A 167 16.77 0.80 -3.11
N GLN A 168 17.35 1.56 -4.04
CA GLN A 168 18.47 2.46 -3.75
C GLN A 168 18.07 3.61 -2.83
N ILE A 169 16.87 4.19 -3.02
CA ILE A 169 16.34 5.22 -2.12
C ILE A 169 16.06 4.62 -0.75
N ALA A 170 15.54 3.39 -0.67
CA ALA A 170 15.34 2.70 0.60
C ALA A 170 16.65 2.43 1.36
N MET A 171 17.71 2.05 0.64
CA MET A 171 19.03 1.82 1.22
C MET A 171 19.72 3.12 1.66
N ASN A 172 19.66 4.16 0.82
CA ASN A 172 20.40 5.40 1.06
C ASN A 172 19.63 6.42 1.91
N ASN A 173 18.31 6.39 1.88
CA ASN A 173 17.42 7.37 2.51
C ASN A 173 16.16 6.69 3.10
N PRO A 174 16.31 5.79 4.09
CA PRO A 174 15.18 5.04 4.65
C PRO A 174 14.08 5.96 5.23
N GLN A 175 14.46 7.15 5.73
CA GLN A 175 13.51 8.15 6.22
C GLN A 175 12.57 8.67 5.12
N VAL A 176 13.07 8.83 3.90
CA VAL A 176 12.27 9.29 2.75
C VAL A 176 11.26 8.22 2.37
N VAL A 177 11.69 6.96 2.28
CA VAL A 177 10.79 5.84 1.94
C VAL A 177 9.69 5.68 2.96
N GLY A 178 10.02 5.76 4.25
CA GLY A 178 9.01 5.76 5.30
C GLY A 178 7.99 6.87 5.10
N ASN A 179 8.42 8.09 4.75
CA ASN A 179 7.52 9.25 4.61
C ASN A 179 6.64 9.21 3.35
N LEU A 180 7.00 8.44 2.32
CA LEU A 180 6.22 8.32 1.08
C LEU A 180 5.07 7.31 1.17
N GLY A 181 5.15 6.35 2.09
CA GLY A 181 4.16 5.30 2.26
C GLY A 181 3.10 5.62 3.31
N LEU A 182 2.00 4.87 3.27
CA LEU A 182 1.03 4.87 4.36
C LEU A 182 1.64 4.17 5.57
N LYS A 183 1.97 4.96 6.60
CA LYS A 183 2.58 4.46 7.83
C LYS A 183 1.51 3.94 8.78
N VAL A 184 1.66 2.70 9.22
CA VAL A 184 0.92 2.21 10.39
C VAL A 184 1.49 2.90 11.64
N PRO A 185 0.67 3.58 12.45
CA PRO A 185 1.15 4.18 13.69
C PRO A 185 1.61 3.10 14.67
N ALA A 186 2.81 3.27 15.22
CA ALA A 186 3.29 2.43 16.32
C ALA A 186 2.43 2.66 17.56
N VAL A 187 2.00 1.56 18.21
CA VAL A 187 1.35 1.62 19.51
C VAL A 187 2.44 1.77 20.58
N LYS A 188 2.37 2.83 21.40
CA LYS A 188 3.35 3.07 22.47
C LYS A 188 3.15 2.08 23.61
N SER A 189 4.24 1.40 24.00
CA SER A 189 4.30 0.61 25.23
C SER A 189 4.75 1.50 26.38
N SER A 190 4.16 1.32 27.56
CA SER A 190 4.57 1.96 28.82
C SER A 190 5.81 1.31 29.46
N GLY A 191 6.18 0.10 29.02
CA GLY A 191 7.39 -0.59 29.45
C GLY A 191 8.62 -0.23 28.60
N ALA A 192 9.82 -0.31 29.20
CA ALA A 192 11.10 -0.10 28.52
C ALA A 192 11.47 -1.23 27.53
N GLU A 193 10.74 -2.36 27.55
CA GLU A 193 10.94 -3.44 26.59
C GLU A 193 10.41 -3.07 25.21
N GLN A 194 11.31 -3.11 24.23
CA GLN A 194 10.92 -3.19 22.83
C GLN A 194 10.10 -4.46 22.62
N LEU A 195 8.86 -4.31 22.18
CA LEU A 195 8.00 -5.44 21.90
C LEU A 195 8.64 -6.30 20.79
N PRO A 196 8.80 -7.63 21.00
CA PRO A 196 9.39 -8.52 19.99
C PRO A 196 8.56 -8.60 18.69
N LEU A 197 7.28 -8.18 18.76
CA LEU A 197 6.35 -8.09 17.63
C LEU A 197 6.07 -6.64 17.18
N ALA A 198 6.94 -5.69 17.48
CA ALA A 198 6.79 -4.34 16.95
C ALA A 198 6.93 -4.36 15.42
N VAL A 199 5.79 -4.41 14.72
CA VAL A 199 5.63 -4.39 13.24
C VAL A 199 6.14 -3.08 12.59
N ASN A 200 6.82 -2.23 13.35
CA ASN A 200 7.01 -0.81 13.08
C ASN A 200 7.92 -0.52 11.88
N ASP A 201 8.80 -1.45 11.49
CA ASP A 201 9.82 -1.18 10.47
C ASP A 201 9.55 -1.82 9.10
N ILE A 202 8.54 -2.69 8.97
CA ILE A 202 8.38 -3.53 7.76
C ILE A 202 7.08 -3.23 7.00
N LEU A 203 6.14 -2.48 7.61
CA LEU A 203 4.79 -2.39 7.07
C LEU A 203 4.39 -1.00 6.58
N PHE A 204 4.74 -0.74 5.32
CA PHE A 204 4.26 0.43 4.58
C PHE A 204 3.43 -0.06 3.40
N VAL A 205 2.26 0.56 3.19
CA VAL A 205 1.51 0.39 1.93
C VAL A 205 1.98 1.49 0.99
N GLY A 206 2.46 1.10 -0.19
CA GLY A 206 2.99 2.03 -1.16
C GLY A 206 1.87 2.84 -1.83
N PRO A 207 2.15 4.08 -2.27
CA PRO A 207 1.18 4.84 -3.05
C PRO A 207 0.80 4.15 -4.36
N ALA A 208 1.70 3.33 -4.93
CA ALA A 208 1.42 2.52 -6.12
C ALA A 208 0.30 1.49 -5.85
N ASP A 209 0.33 0.80 -4.72
CA ASP A 209 -0.70 -0.18 -4.33
C ASP A 209 -2.07 0.48 -4.21
N LEU A 210 -2.12 1.65 -3.55
CA LEU A 210 -3.33 2.43 -3.38
C LEU A 210 -3.87 2.94 -4.72
N PHE A 211 -3.01 3.49 -5.57
CA PHE A 211 -3.37 3.97 -6.91
C PHE A 211 -3.92 2.84 -7.79
N ILE A 212 -3.22 1.71 -7.86
CA ILE A 212 -3.62 0.58 -8.72
C ILE A 212 -4.92 -0.04 -8.19
N SER A 213 -5.08 -0.16 -6.88
CA SER A 213 -6.32 -0.63 -6.27
C SER A 213 -7.49 0.29 -6.60
N ALA A 214 -7.30 1.61 -6.47
CA ALA A 214 -8.31 2.59 -6.84
C ALA A 214 -8.69 2.51 -8.33
N MET A 215 -7.70 2.34 -9.21
CA MET A 215 -7.91 2.13 -10.64
C MET A 215 -8.76 0.88 -10.92
N PHE A 216 -8.44 -0.26 -10.30
CA PHE A 216 -9.20 -1.49 -10.46
C PHE A 216 -10.63 -1.36 -9.92
N PHE A 217 -10.80 -0.78 -8.73
CA PHE A 217 -12.13 -0.56 -8.17
C PHE A 217 -12.97 0.35 -9.07
N ALA A 218 -12.40 1.46 -9.55
CA ALA A 218 -13.12 2.41 -10.40
C ALA A 218 -13.50 1.77 -11.74
N ALA A 219 -12.60 0.99 -12.33
CA ALA A 219 -12.89 0.24 -13.55
C ALA A 219 -13.97 -0.81 -13.32
N MET A 220 -13.93 -1.55 -12.21
CA MET A 220 -14.96 -2.54 -11.87
C MET A 220 -16.34 -1.91 -11.71
N PHE A 221 -16.46 -0.77 -11.02
CA PHE A 221 -17.72 -0.05 -10.92
C PHE A 221 -18.21 0.52 -12.25
N ARG A 222 -17.29 0.99 -13.10
CA ARG A 222 -17.62 1.53 -14.42
C ARG A 222 -18.12 0.45 -15.38
N TYR A 223 -17.52 -0.74 -15.34
CA TYR A 223 -17.89 -1.86 -16.21
C TYR A 223 -18.94 -2.79 -15.62
N GLY A 224 -19.51 -2.46 -14.45
CA GLY A 224 -20.53 -3.29 -13.81
C GLY A 224 -20.03 -4.67 -13.37
N LEU A 225 -18.73 -4.78 -13.06
CA LEU A 225 -18.12 -6.02 -12.57
C LEU A 225 -18.52 -6.29 -11.10
N ARG A 226 -18.15 -7.47 -10.58
CA ARG A 226 -18.45 -7.96 -9.23
C ARG A 226 -17.60 -7.28 -8.16
N ALA A 227 -17.64 -5.94 -8.11
CA ALA A 227 -16.79 -5.11 -7.28
C ALA A 227 -16.96 -5.44 -5.78
N ARG A 228 -18.20 -5.62 -5.30
CA ARG A 228 -18.49 -5.97 -3.91
C ARG A 228 -17.95 -7.33 -3.52
N GLN A 229 -18.17 -8.36 -4.35
CA GLN A 229 -17.57 -9.67 -4.08
C GLN A 229 -16.04 -9.56 -4.06
N THR A 230 -15.46 -8.81 -5.00
CA THR A 230 -14.01 -8.60 -5.08
C THR A 230 -13.47 -7.98 -3.79
N ALA A 231 -14.09 -6.90 -3.29
CA ALA A 231 -13.70 -6.27 -2.03
C ALA A 231 -13.84 -7.22 -0.83
N THR A 232 -14.91 -8.03 -0.79
CA THR A 232 -15.18 -9.00 0.29
C THR A 232 -14.11 -10.09 0.34
N TRP A 233 -13.62 -10.55 -0.81
CA TRP A 233 -12.52 -11.53 -0.90
C TRP A 233 -11.14 -10.90 -0.74
N LEU A 234 -10.97 -9.66 -1.18
CA LEU A 234 -9.68 -8.97 -1.13
C LEU A 234 -9.24 -8.71 0.31
N ILE A 235 -10.15 -8.31 1.19
CA ILE A 235 -9.84 -8.04 2.61
C ILE A 235 -9.18 -9.25 3.29
N PRO A 236 -9.78 -10.46 3.34
CA PRO A 236 -9.15 -11.60 3.98
C PRO A 236 -7.88 -12.05 3.26
N VAL A 237 -7.79 -11.91 1.93
CA VAL A 237 -6.56 -12.21 1.18
C VAL A 237 -5.42 -11.26 1.60
N LEU A 238 -5.68 -9.96 1.71
CA LEU A 238 -4.67 -8.99 2.15
C LEU A 238 -4.25 -9.21 3.60
N VAL A 239 -5.19 -9.54 4.49
CA VAL A 239 -4.88 -9.88 5.89
C VAL A 239 -4.05 -11.16 5.99
N GLY A 240 -4.41 -12.21 5.24
CA GLY A 240 -3.64 -13.45 5.19
C GLY A 240 -2.25 -13.24 4.58
N TYR A 241 -2.16 -12.42 3.54
CA TYR A 241 -0.89 -12.07 2.90
C TYR A 241 0.02 -11.28 3.84
N LEU A 242 -0.55 -10.34 4.58
CA LEU A 242 0.16 -9.62 5.63
C LEU A 242 0.72 -10.59 6.68
N PHE A 243 -0.09 -11.53 7.17
CA PHE A 243 0.36 -12.51 8.15
C PHE A 243 1.52 -13.36 7.60
N LEU A 244 1.48 -13.70 6.31
CA LEU A 244 2.57 -14.39 5.62
C LEU A 244 3.85 -13.55 5.58
N VAL A 245 3.75 -12.25 5.26
CA VAL A 245 4.91 -11.32 5.27
C VAL A 245 5.50 -11.22 6.68
N LEU A 246 4.66 -11.10 7.71
CA LEU A 246 5.11 -11.05 9.10
C LEU A 246 5.79 -12.35 9.54
N LEU A 247 5.28 -13.51 9.12
CA LEU A 247 5.85 -14.80 9.48
C LEU A 247 7.18 -15.06 8.76
N THR A 248 7.26 -14.71 7.48
CA THR A 248 8.43 -15.01 6.63
C THR A 248 9.50 -13.94 6.65
N HIS A 249 9.18 -12.73 7.11
CA HIS A 249 10.04 -11.54 7.06
C HIS A 249 10.53 -11.20 5.63
N MET A 250 9.87 -11.73 4.60
CA MET A 250 10.23 -11.48 3.21
C MET A 250 9.38 -10.35 2.64
N PRO A 251 9.96 -9.38 1.92
CA PRO A 251 9.17 -8.43 1.16
C PRO A 251 8.52 -9.17 0.00
N LEU A 252 7.19 -9.22 0.00
CA LEU A 252 6.40 -9.90 -1.02
C LEU A 252 5.59 -8.86 -1.82
N PRO A 253 5.45 -9.02 -3.16
CA PRO A 253 4.77 -8.07 -4.04
C PRO A 253 3.26 -7.99 -3.75
N ALA A 254 2.75 -6.87 -3.24
CA ALA A 254 1.37 -6.73 -2.80
C ALA A 254 0.35 -6.66 -3.95
N LEU A 255 0.78 -6.28 -5.16
CA LEU A 255 -0.12 -6.20 -6.32
C LEU A 255 -0.49 -7.58 -6.87
N VAL A 256 0.32 -8.61 -6.61
CA VAL A 256 0.03 -9.99 -7.00
C VAL A 256 -1.28 -10.48 -6.37
N PRO A 257 -1.46 -10.49 -5.04
CA PRO A 257 -2.73 -10.91 -4.44
C PRO A 257 -3.90 -10.00 -4.79
N ILE A 258 -3.67 -8.68 -4.95
CA ILE A 258 -4.73 -7.72 -5.34
C ILE A 258 -5.26 -8.04 -6.75
N GLY A 259 -4.35 -8.10 -7.72
CA GLY A 259 -4.67 -8.43 -9.11
C GLY A 259 -5.31 -9.80 -9.21
N LEU A 260 -4.71 -10.83 -8.60
CA LEU A 260 -5.21 -12.19 -8.66
C LEU A 260 -6.64 -12.33 -8.10
N THR A 261 -6.92 -11.68 -6.96
CA THR A 261 -8.27 -11.71 -6.37
C THR A 261 -9.29 -11.05 -7.30
N ALA A 262 -8.96 -9.89 -7.86
CA ALA A 262 -9.84 -9.20 -8.81
C ALA A 262 -10.11 -10.05 -10.06
N LEU A 263 -9.09 -10.73 -10.58
CA LEU A 263 -9.23 -11.59 -11.75
C LEU A 263 -10.05 -12.85 -11.47
N ILE A 264 -9.76 -13.56 -10.37
CA ILE A 264 -10.45 -14.80 -10.02
C ILE A 264 -11.95 -14.54 -9.78
N VAL A 265 -12.28 -13.51 -9.00
CA VAL A 265 -13.69 -13.21 -8.67
C VAL A 265 -14.50 -12.79 -9.90
N ASN A 266 -13.85 -12.14 -10.87
CA ASN A 266 -14.49 -11.64 -12.10
C ASN A 266 -14.22 -12.51 -13.33
N TRP A 267 -13.63 -13.71 -13.18
CA TRP A 267 -13.18 -14.51 -14.31
C TRP A 267 -14.28 -14.77 -15.35
N LYS A 268 -15.52 -14.96 -14.89
CA LYS A 268 -16.70 -15.22 -15.75
C LYS A 268 -17.15 -14.00 -16.58
N GLU A 269 -16.74 -12.79 -16.17
CA GLU A 269 -17.14 -11.55 -16.84
C GLU A 269 -16.21 -11.20 -18.02
N PHE A 270 -15.01 -11.79 -18.07
CA PHE A 270 -14.06 -11.60 -19.16
C PHE A 270 -14.39 -12.53 -20.32
N ARG A 271 -14.76 -11.94 -21.46
CA ARG A 271 -15.07 -12.67 -22.70
C ARG A 271 -14.05 -12.29 -23.75
N LEU A 272 -12.89 -12.92 -23.68
CA LEU A 272 -11.76 -12.64 -24.57
C LEU A 272 -11.97 -13.26 -25.95
N SER A 273 -11.79 -12.45 -26.99
CA SER A 273 -11.58 -12.89 -28.36
C SER A 273 -10.28 -13.70 -28.51
N LYS A 274 -10.07 -14.33 -29.67
CA LYS A 274 -8.83 -15.09 -29.93
C LYS A 274 -7.60 -14.18 -29.87
N ASP A 275 -7.70 -12.98 -30.43
CA ASP A 275 -6.60 -12.00 -30.47
C ASP A 275 -6.32 -11.44 -29.07
N GLU A 276 -7.36 -11.16 -28.28
CA GLU A 276 -7.22 -10.75 -26.88
C GLU A 276 -6.58 -11.85 -26.02
N LYS A 277 -6.89 -13.12 -26.27
CA LYS A 277 -6.23 -14.26 -25.59
C LYS A 277 -4.75 -14.33 -25.94
N ALA A 278 -4.39 -14.17 -27.21
CA ALA A 278 -3.00 -14.16 -27.65
C ALA A 278 -2.23 -12.98 -27.01
N ALA A 279 -2.80 -11.78 -27.02
CA ALA A 279 -2.22 -10.61 -26.37
C ALA A 279 -2.08 -10.80 -24.85
N THR A 280 -3.10 -11.34 -24.19
CA THR A 280 -3.06 -11.64 -22.74
C THR A 280 -1.99 -12.70 -22.43
N GLY A 281 -1.87 -13.73 -23.26
CA GLY A 281 -0.84 -14.76 -23.12
C GLY A 281 0.57 -14.21 -23.27
N LEU A 282 0.79 -13.31 -24.23
CA LEU A 282 2.06 -12.60 -24.39
C LEU A 282 2.39 -11.74 -23.16
N VAL A 283 1.43 -10.98 -22.65
CA VAL A 283 1.59 -10.16 -21.44
C VAL A 283 1.90 -11.03 -20.22
N LEU A 284 1.27 -12.20 -20.11
CA LEU A 284 1.57 -13.18 -19.06
C LEU A 284 3.01 -13.70 -19.17
N ALA A 285 3.47 -14.05 -20.38
CA ALA A 285 4.85 -14.48 -20.58
C ALA A 285 5.85 -13.38 -20.17
N ILE A 286 5.58 -12.12 -20.53
CA ILE A 286 6.41 -10.97 -20.12
C ILE A 286 6.40 -10.81 -18.60
N ALA A 287 5.23 -10.85 -17.96
CA ALA A 287 5.10 -10.71 -16.51
C ALA A 287 5.85 -11.81 -15.76
N LEU A 288 5.78 -13.07 -16.24
CA LEU A 288 6.53 -14.19 -15.67
C LEU A 288 8.03 -14.02 -15.87
N ALA A 289 8.48 -13.56 -17.04
CA ALA A 289 9.89 -13.27 -17.30
C ALA A 289 10.43 -12.16 -16.38
N MET A 290 9.64 -11.10 -16.15
CA MET A 290 9.96 -10.02 -15.21
C MET A 290 10.10 -10.54 -13.77
N ALA A 291 9.13 -11.34 -13.31
CA ALA A 291 9.18 -11.94 -11.97
C ALA A 291 10.37 -12.90 -11.80
N ALA A 292 10.63 -13.76 -12.80
CA ALA A 292 11.75 -14.67 -12.81
C ALA A 292 13.10 -13.94 -12.79
N TYR A 293 13.23 -12.88 -13.60
CA TYR A 293 14.43 -12.03 -13.59
C TYR A 293 14.60 -11.32 -12.24
N GLY A 294 13.53 -10.78 -11.64
CA GLY A 294 13.60 -10.18 -10.31
C GLY A 294 14.06 -11.18 -9.24
N ALA A 295 13.52 -12.40 -9.25
CA ALA A 295 13.95 -13.47 -8.34
C ALA A 295 15.43 -13.85 -8.56
N TYR A 296 15.86 -14.01 -9.82
CA TYR A 296 17.25 -14.27 -10.17
C TYR A 296 18.19 -13.15 -9.73
N ALA A 297 17.81 -11.89 -9.95
CA ALA A 297 18.55 -10.71 -9.52
C ALA A 297 18.72 -10.68 -7.99
N LYS A 298 17.66 -10.98 -7.24
CA LYS A 298 17.71 -11.11 -5.77
C LYS A 298 18.68 -12.19 -5.32
N ALA A 299 18.63 -13.35 -5.96
CA ALA A 299 19.43 -14.52 -5.60
C ALA A 299 20.93 -14.35 -5.93
N THR A 300 21.25 -13.58 -6.97
CA THR A 300 22.63 -13.38 -7.44
C THR A 300 23.27 -12.09 -6.93
N TYR A 301 22.48 -11.19 -6.34
CA TYR A 301 22.98 -9.92 -5.81
C TYR A 301 23.95 -10.14 -4.65
N LYS A 302 25.18 -9.63 -4.84
CA LYS A 302 26.18 -9.53 -3.78
C LYS A 302 26.18 -8.08 -3.29
N PRO A 303 25.84 -7.81 -2.01
CA PRO A 303 25.89 -6.45 -1.50
C PRO A 303 27.31 -5.90 -1.65
N PRO A 304 27.48 -4.65 -2.13
CA PRO A 304 28.80 -4.05 -2.25
C PRO A 304 29.48 -4.06 -0.87
N LYS A 305 30.75 -4.47 -0.84
CA LYS A 305 31.54 -4.42 0.40
C LYS A 305 31.60 -2.97 0.89
N PRO A 306 31.36 -2.70 2.19
CA PRO A 306 31.61 -1.38 2.75
C PRO A 306 33.02 -0.93 2.37
N PRO A 307 33.23 0.34 1.98
CA PRO A 307 34.56 0.83 1.64
C PRO A 307 35.49 0.61 2.83
N ALA A 308 36.68 0.05 2.60
CA ALA A 308 37.63 -0.41 3.62
C ALA A 308 38.22 0.69 4.53
N GLY A 309 37.63 1.88 4.53
CA GLY A 309 38.02 3.03 5.36
C GLY A 309 36.84 3.80 5.95
N SER A 310 35.60 3.29 5.89
CA SER A 310 34.53 3.85 6.72
C SER A 310 34.88 3.55 8.18
N LEU A 311 35.45 4.54 8.86
CA LEU A 311 35.70 4.51 10.29
C LEU A 311 34.43 4.00 11.00
N PRO A 312 34.56 3.16 12.04
CA PRO A 312 33.41 2.68 12.80
C PRO A 312 32.57 3.88 13.20
N SER A 313 31.29 3.87 12.80
CA SER A 313 30.35 4.92 13.20
C SER A 313 30.39 5.04 14.73
N PRO A 314 30.63 6.23 15.29
CA PRO A 314 30.74 6.45 16.74
C PRO A 314 29.51 5.98 17.53
N ASP A 315 28.36 5.84 16.87
CA ASP A 315 27.09 5.43 17.49
C ASP A 315 26.89 3.91 17.52
N GLY A 316 27.82 3.13 16.94
CA GLY A 316 27.90 1.69 17.10
C GLY A 316 28.63 1.31 18.39
N GLN A 317 28.13 1.75 19.56
CA GLN A 317 28.51 1.09 20.81
C GLN A 317 28.14 -0.39 20.65
N ALA A 318 29.15 -1.24 20.51
CA ALA A 318 28.97 -2.67 20.59
C ALA A 318 28.16 -2.99 21.87
N PRO A 319 27.21 -3.95 21.83
CA PRO A 319 26.55 -4.41 23.04
C PRO A 319 27.65 -4.77 24.04
N GLY A 320 27.76 -3.99 25.11
CA GLY A 320 28.81 -4.18 26.11
C GLY A 320 28.77 -5.63 26.56
N GLU A 321 29.93 -6.30 26.51
CA GLU A 321 30.07 -7.60 27.13
C GLU A 321 29.51 -7.52 28.55
N PRO A 322 28.58 -8.42 28.94
CA PRO A 322 28.06 -8.46 30.29
C PRO A 322 29.14 -9.02 31.20
N GLY A 323 30.04 -8.16 31.68
CA GLY A 323 31.06 -8.61 32.62
C GLY A 323 32.22 -7.66 32.80
N GLN A 324 32.03 -6.59 33.58
CA GLN A 324 32.90 -6.28 34.71
C GLN A 324 32.36 -5.06 35.44
N ASN A 325 31.52 -5.35 36.44
CA ASN A 325 31.13 -4.40 37.46
C ASN A 325 32.33 -4.23 38.41
N THR A 326 33.31 -3.41 38.04
CA THR A 326 34.36 -2.97 38.96
C THR A 326 33.75 -1.90 39.86
N GLY A 327 33.43 -2.30 41.09
CA GLY A 327 32.83 -1.42 42.08
C GLY A 327 33.68 -0.17 42.37
N PRO A 328 33.05 0.91 42.87
CA PRO A 328 33.77 2.14 43.20
C PRO A 328 34.69 1.92 44.39
N THR A 329 36.00 1.99 44.14
CA THR A 329 37.03 2.13 45.17
C THR A 329 36.88 3.52 45.79
N LEU A 330 36.46 3.58 47.04
CA LEU A 330 36.42 4.80 47.84
C LEU A 330 37.87 5.32 48.06
N PRO A 331 38.17 6.61 47.78
CA PRO A 331 39.44 7.20 48.13
C PRO A 331 39.54 7.41 49.65
N GLY A 332 40.70 7.01 50.20
CA GLY A 332 40.97 6.93 51.62
C GLY A 332 40.90 8.25 52.39
N GLN A 333 40.40 8.13 53.61
CA GLN A 333 40.70 9.04 54.72
C GLN A 333 42.12 8.76 55.22
N HIS A 334 43.05 9.70 55.00
CA HIS A 334 44.23 9.82 55.84
C HIS A 334 43.94 10.80 56.99
N ARG A 335 44.11 10.29 58.20
CA ARG A 335 44.42 11.09 59.40
C ARG A 335 45.93 11.29 59.48
#